data_AF-A0A849S6W1-F1
#
_entry.id   AF-A0A849S6W1-F1
#
_cell.length_a   1.000
_cell.length_b   1.000
_cell.length_c   1.000
_cell.angle_alpha   90.00
_cell.angle_beta   90.00
_cell.angle_gamma   90.00
#
_symmetry.space_group_name_H-M   'P 1'
#
loop_
_entity.id
_entity.type
_entity.pdbx_description
1 polymer ?
#
loop_
_entity_poly.entity_id
_entity_poly.type
_entity_poly.pdbx_seq_one_letter_code
_entity_poly.pdbx_strand_id
1 'polypeptide(L)'
;MAHPICLKIGIVLLALSPLCFSETAVMSTHTATILNTIDHRRSQLTPADHRIASGLIAEADRAYQRQDYQQANQSYDLAIAYSWDAYAYIMAGDSHWRAVVNAGINDAPNKRPCSIRNQYFPHDTDQHLAQTYEVGFALAVKNPSCLAKLQAEAYQNAVKSDQCLRKLAGFYKTQAEDACVDAKQIQACLGKPFMLQGLK
;
A
#
# COMPACT_ATOMS: atom_id res chain seq x y z
N MET A 1 22.70 70.56 -0.85
CA MET A 1 22.47 69.64 0.27
C MET A 1 21.47 68.61 -0.19
N ALA A 2 21.93 67.39 -0.49
CA ALA A 2 21.10 66.28 -0.91
C ALA A 2 21.70 65.00 -0.31
N HIS A 3 20.92 64.27 0.47
CA HIS A 3 21.29 62.96 1.01
C HIS A 3 20.56 61.87 0.20
N PRO A 4 21.26 60.81 -0.24
CA PRO A 4 20.60 59.66 -0.82
C PRO A 4 20.09 58.74 0.28
N ILE A 5 18.80 58.38 0.19
CA ILE A 5 18.16 57.38 1.04
C ILE A 5 18.53 56.00 0.47
N CYS A 6 19.30 55.24 1.24
CA CYS A 6 19.70 53.88 0.89
C CYS A 6 18.64 52.91 1.46
N LEU A 7 17.70 52.49 0.60
CA LEU A 7 16.66 51.52 0.92
C LEU A 7 17.28 50.10 0.89
N LYS A 8 17.54 49.50 2.05
CA LYS A 8 17.95 48.07 2.14
C LYS A 8 16.71 47.19 2.10
N ILE A 9 16.46 46.57 0.95
CA ILE A 9 15.49 45.48 0.78
C ILE A 9 16.07 44.23 1.46
N GLY A 10 15.52 43.86 2.61
CA GLY A 10 15.80 42.60 3.27
C GLY A 10 15.09 41.46 2.54
N ILE A 11 15.82 40.70 1.74
CA ILE A 11 15.35 39.42 1.19
C ILE A 11 15.42 38.40 2.32
N VAL A 12 14.27 38.08 2.92
CA VAL A 12 14.13 36.94 3.83
C VAL A 12 14.11 35.68 2.96
N LEU A 13 15.27 35.04 2.78
CA LEU A 13 15.34 33.66 2.28
C LEU A 13 14.76 32.74 3.37
N LEU A 14 13.48 32.40 3.24
CA LEU A 14 12.92 31.24 3.93
C LEU A 14 13.54 29.99 3.31
N ALA A 15 14.59 29.49 3.95
CA ALA A 15 15.10 28.16 3.72
C ALA A 15 14.01 27.15 4.06
N LEU A 16 13.24 26.74 3.05
CA LEU A 16 12.42 25.54 3.09
C LEU A 16 13.40 24.36 3.12
N SER A 17 13.86 24.01 4.32
CA SER A 17 14.49 22.73 4.55
C SER A 17 13.49 21.65 4.11
N PRO A 18 13.81 20.80 3.12
CA PRO A 18 13.05 19.60 2.93
C PRO A 18 13.30 18.77 4.19
N LEU A 19 12.33 18.76 5.10
CA LEU A 19 12.23 17.72 6.09
C LEU A 19 12.01 16.43 5.30
N CYS A 20 13.11 15.82 4.85
CA CYS A 20 13.16 14.40 4.58
C CYS A 20 12.80 13.75 5.91
N PHE A 21 11.52 13.45 6.10
CA PHE A 21 11.03 12.60 7.16
C PHE A 21 11.75 11.26 7.03
N SER A 22 12.92 11.13 7.68
CA SER A 22 13.49 9.85 8.05
C SER A 22 12.76 9.35 9.29
N GLU A 23 11.44 9.17 9.17
CA GLU A 23 10.75 8.23 10.03
C GLU A 23 11.00 6.88 9.37
N THR A 24 12.12 6.24 9.73
CA THR A 24 12.30 4.83 9.40
C THR A 24 11.21 4.08 10.16
N ALA A 25 10.08 3.86 9.50
CA ALA A 25 9.02 3.02 10.02
C ALA A 25 9.67 1.71 10.50
N VAL A 26 9.50 1.39 11.78
CA VAL A 26 10.07 0.17 12.35
C VAL A 26 9.46 -0.99 11.58
N MET A 27 10.29 -1.61 10.74
CA MET A 27 9.90 -2.76 9.93
C MET A 27 9.59 -3.94 10.84
N SER A 28 8.47 -4.62 10.60
CA SER A 28 8.11 -5.79 11.40
C SER A 28 9.11 -6.94 11.21
N THR A 29 9.26 -7.80 12.21
CA THR A 29 10.08 -9.01 12.11
C THR A 29 9.64 -9.89 10.94
N HIS A 30 8.33 -9.96 10.67
CA HIS A 30 7.77 -10.73 9.57
C HIS A 30 8.24 -10.20 8.21
N THR A 31 8.17 -8.88 8.00
CA THR A 31 8.70 -8.22 6.80
C THR A 31 10.19 -8.51 6.62
N ALA A 32 10.97 -8.44 7.70
CA ALA A 32 12.41 -8.73 7.65
C ALA A 32 12.69 -10.17 7.17
N THR A 33 11.93 -11.16 7.66
CA THR A 33 12.03 -12.55 7.24
C THR A 33 11.70 -12.73 5.75
N ILE A 34 10.65 -12.07 5.25
CA ILE A 34 10.28 -12.10 3.83
C ILE A 34 11.40 -11.50 2.98
N LEU A 35 11.87 -10.30 3.32
CA LEU A 35 12.93 -9.63 2.57
C LEU A 35 14.23 -10.44 2.54
N ASN A 36 14.59 -11.11 3.64
CA ASN A 36 15.74 -12.00 3.65
C ASN A 36 15.55 -13.20 2.69
N THR A 37 14.34 -13.77 2.68
CA THR A 37 14.00 -14.86 1.75
C THR A 37 14.09 -14.42 0.28
N ILE A 38 13.58 -13.22 -0.02
CA ILE A 38 13.69 -12.58 -1.33
C ILE A 38 15.16 -12.40 -1.71
N ASP A 39 15.97 -11.78 -0.84
CA ASP A 39 17.37 -11.49 -1.15
C ASP A 39 18.17 -12.79 -1.41
N HIS A 40 17.89 -13.86 -0.66
CA HIS A 40 18.52 -15.17 -0.89
C HIS A 40 18.11 -15.85 -2.20
N ARG A 41 16.85 -15.68 -2.62
CA ARG A 41 16.35 -16.37 -3.81
C ARG A 41 16.56 -15.56 -5.09
N ARG A 42 16.99 -14.29 -5.03
CA ARG A 42 16.98 -13.37 -6.21
C ARG A 42 17.75 -13.87 -7.41
N SER A 43 18.85 -14.56 -7.18
CA SER A 43 19.64 -15.18 -8.24
C SER A 43 18.97 -16.37 -8.92
N GLN A 44 17.87 -16.89 -8.36
CA GLN A 44 17.12 -18.03 -8.88
C GLN A 44 15.99 -17.61 -9.85
N LEU A 45 15.64 -16.33 -9.90
CA LEU A 45 14.60 -15.83 -10.81
C LEU A 45 15.13 -15.82 -12.25
N THR A 46 14.35 -16.41 -13.16
CA THR A 46 14.68 -16.47 -14.58
C THR A 46 13.97 -15.38 -15.37
N PRO A 47 14.43 -15.05 -16.60
CA PRO A 47 13.68 -14.20 -17.51
C PRO A 47 12.28 -14.74 -17.85
N ALA A 48 12.04 -16.06 -17.74
CA ALA A 48 10.72 -16.65 -17.95
C ALA A 48 9.77 -16.29 -16.80
N ASP A 49 10.24 -16.34 -15.55
CA ASP A 49 9.45 -15.95 -14.37
C ASP A 49 9.04 -14.48 -14.45
N HIS A 50 9.96 -13.60 -14.85
CA HIS A 50 9.64 -12.18 -15.06
C HIS A 50 8.57 -11.95 -16.13
N ARG A 51 8.54 -12.75 -17.21
CA ARG A 51 7.48 -12.68 -18.23
C ARG A 51 6.14 -13.14 -17.67
N ILE A 52 6.12 -14.24 -16.91
CA ILE A 52 4.90 -14.72 -16.25
C ILE A 52 4.35 -13.65 -15.31
N ALA A 53 5.21 -13.11 -14.44
CA ALA A 53 4.82 -12.07 -13.51
C ALA A 53 4.27 -10.82 -14.21
N SER A 54 4.89 -10.40 -15.31
CA SER A 54 4.42 -9.25 -16.10
C SER A 54 3.03 -9.50 -16.70
N GLY A 55 2.76 -10.71 -17.18
CA GLY A 55 1.44 -11.10 -17.68
C GLY A 55 0.37 -11.07 -16.59
N LEU A 56 0.69 -11.63 -15.41
CA LEU A 56 -0.18 -11.63 -14.23
C LEU A 56 -0.45 -10.21 -13.70
N ILE A 57 0.57 -9.35 -13.67
CA ILE A 57 0.41 -7.93 -13.31
C ILE A 57 -0.55 -7.23 -14.27
N ALA A 58 -0.39 -7.42 -15.58
CA ALA A 58 -1.28 -6.80 -16.56
C ALA A 58 -2.73 -7.32 -16.43
N GLU A 59 -2.92 -8.60 -16.10
CA GLU A 59 -4.25 -9.14 -15.78
C GLU A 59 -4.84 -8.50 -14.52
N ALA A 60 -4.03 -8.42 -13.46
CA ALA A 60 -4.41 -7.80 -12.20
C ALA A 60 -4.82 -6.34 -12.38
N ASP A 61 -4.04 -5.57 -13.14
CA ASP A 61 -4.32 -4.16 -13.45
C ASP A 61 -5.67 -4.02 -14.17
N ARG A 62 -5.96 -4.89 -15.15
CA ARG A 62 -7.26 -4.89 -15.86
C ARG A 62 -8.41 -5.25 -14.92
N ALA A 63 -8.22 -6.23 -14.03
CA ALA A 63 -9.22 -6.59 -13.03
C ALA A 63 -9.47 -5.44 -12.05
N TYR A 64 -8.40 -4.79 -11.58
CA TYR A 64 -8.44 -3.63 -10.69
C TYR A 64 -9.20 -2.46 -11.32
N GLN A 65 -8.95 -2.16 -12.61
CA GLN A 65 -9.68 -1.13 -13.36
C GLN A 65 -11.17 -1.43 -13.50
N ARG A 66 -11.55 -2.71 -13.59
CA ARG A 66 -12.96 -3.16 -13.57
C ARG A 66 -13.56 -3.21 -12.16
N GLN A 67 -12.80 -2.82 -11.14
CA GLN A 67 -13.15 -2.93 -9.71
C GLN A 67 -13.39 -4.37 -9.24
N ASP A 68 -12.88 -5.35 -9.98
CA ASP A 68 -12.82 -6.75 -9.55
C ASP A 68 -11.56 -6.95 -8.69
N TYR A 69 -11.60 -6.40 -7.48
CA TYR A 69 -10.45 -6.37 -6.59
C TYR A 69 -10.06 -7.76 -6.07
N GLN A 70 -11.00 -8.72 -6.04
CA GLN A 70 -10.71 -10.09 -5.68
C GLN A 70 -9.84 -10.75 -6.76
N GLN A 71 -10.23 -10.66 -8.04
CA GLN A 71 -9.39 -11.16 -9.14
C GLN A 71 -8.05 -10.42 -9.21
N ALA A 72 -8.05 -9.10 -8.97
CA ALA A 72 -6.83 -8.30 -8.96
C ALA A 72 -5.85 -8.79 -7.88
N ASN A 73 -6.32 -8.94 -6.64
CA ASN A 73 -5.51 -9.44 -5.53
C ASN A 73 -4.90 -10.82 -5.84
N GLN A 74 -5.72 -11.77 -6.30
CA GLN A 74 -5.24 -13.10 -6.67
C GLN A 74 -4.14 -13.05 -7.75
N SER A 75 -4.31 -12.19 -8.75
CA SER A 75 -3.35 -12.06 -9.84
C SER A 75 -2.05 -11.38 -9.39
N TYR A 76 -2.11 -10.35 -8.53
CA TYR A 76 -0.92 -9.76 -7.94
C TYR A 76 -0.19 -10.73 -7.00
N ASP A 77 -0.91 -11.48 -6.19
CA ASP A 77 -0.34 -12.49 -5.28
C ASP A 77 0.38 -13.60 -6.06
N LEU A 78 -0.21 -14.06 -7.16
CA LEU A 78 0.45 -14.99 -8.07
C LEU A 78 1.69 -14.34 -8.71
N ALA A 79 1.61 -13.07 -9.13
CA ALA A 79 2.76 -12.36 -9.71
C ALA A 79 3.93 -12.26 -8.73
N ILE A 80 3.65 -12.07 -7.44
CA ILE A 80 4.65 -12.02 -6.36
C ILE A 80 5.46 -13.33 -6.28
N ALA A 81 4.84 -14.48 -6.56
CA ALA A 81 5.52 -15.77 -6.57
C ALA A 81 6.56 -15.89 -7.70
N TYR A 82 6.35 -15.20 -8.83
CA TYR A 82 7.23 -15.22 -10.00
C TYR A 82 8.16 -14.00 -10.08
N SER A 83 7.84 -12.90 -9.39
CA SER A 83 8.73 -11.75 -9.28
C SER A 83 8.44 -10.96 -8.01
N TRP A 84 9.48 -10.53 -7.31
CA TRP A 84 9.31 -9.66 -6.13
C TRP A 84 9.34 -8.19 -6.53
N ASP A 85 8.44 -7.81 -7.43
CA ASP A 85 8.25 -6.40 -7.82
C ASP A 85 7.52 -5.66 -6.69
N ALA A 86 8.07 -4.53 -6.26
CA ALA A 86 7.46 -3.66 -5.26
C ALA A 86 6.03 -3.26 -5.64
N TYR A 87 5.78 -3.02 -6.93
CA TYR A 87 4.45 -2.70 -7.46
C TYR A 87 3.44 -3.79 -7.13
N ALA A 88 3.78 -5.07 -7.39
CA ALA A 88 2.87 -6.19 -7.15
C ALA A 88 2.52 -6.34 -5.66
N TYR A 89 3.50 -6.20 -4.76
CA TYR A 89 3.26 -6.20 -3.31
C TYR A 89 2.31 -5.09 -2.86
N ILE A 90 2.53 -3.85 -3.33
CA ILE A 90 1.70 -2.71 -2.95
C ILE A 90 0.28 -2.85 -3.50
N MET A 91 0.14 -3.28 -4.75
CA MET A 91 -1.16 -3.46 -5.38
C MET A 91 -1.93 -4.67 -4.85
N ALA A 92 -1.25 -5.77 -4.47
CA ALA A 92 -1.84 -6.88 -3.72
C ALA A 92 -2.42 -6.38 -2.39
N GLY A 93 -1.66 -5.56 -1.67
CA GLY A 93 -2.07 -4.85 -0.46
C GLY A 93 -3.39 -4.09 -0.62
N ASP A 94 -3.42 -3.15 -1.57
CA ASP A 94 -4.58 -2.30 -1.82
C ASP A 94 -5.79 -3.09 -2.34
N SER A 95 -5.59 -3.99 -3.31
CA SER A 95 -6.67 -4.81 -3.87
C SER A 95 -7.30 -5.75 -2.84
N HIS A 96 -6.52 -6.34 -1.93
CA HIS A 96 -7.05 -7.14 -0.83
C HIS A 96 -8.05 -6.35 0.01
N TRP A 97 -7.64 -5.19 0.53
CA TRP A 97 -8.49 -4.39 1.40
C TRP A 97 -9.73 -3.85 0.69
N ARG A 98 -9.61 -3.51 -0.60
CA ARG A 98 -10.78 -3.14 -1.39
C ARG A 98 -11.72 -4.34 -1.62
N ALA A 99 -11.20 -5.55 -1.80
CA ALA A 99 -12.02 -6.75 -1.86
C ALA A 99 -12.75 -7.02 -0.53
N VAL A 100 -12.06 -6.85 0.61
CA VAL A 100 -12.67 -6.94 1.95
C VAL A 100 -13.80 -5.92 2.13
N VAL A 101 -13.58 -4.66 1.72
CA VAL A 101 -14.61 -3.62 1.76
C VAL A 101 -15.79 -3.97 0.85
N ASN A 102 -15.53 -4.36 -0.40
CA ASN A 102 -16.59 -4.73 -1.35
C ASN A 102 -17.43 -5.90 -0.83
N ALA A 103 -16.79 -6.95 -0.31
CA ALA A 103 -17.49 -8.06 0.32
C ALA A 103 -18.30 -7.60 1.54
N GLY A 104 -17.69 -6.78 2.40
CA GLY A 104 -18.33 -6.26 3.60
C GLY A 104 -19.52 -5.33 3.37
N ILE A 105 -19.54 -4.61 2.23
CA ILE A 105 -20.66 -3.75 1.81
C ILE A 105 -21.77 -4.57 1.13
N ASN A 106 -21.40 -5.57 0.33
CA ASN A 106 -22.35 -6.36 -0.47
C ASN A 106 -22.97 -7.54 0.31
N ASP A 107 -22.35 -7.98 1.40
CA ASP A 107 -22.92 -9.00 2.28
C ASP A 107 -24.19 -8.47 2.97
N ALA A 108 -25.35 -8.96 2.53
CA ALA A 108 -26.63 -8.62 3.12
C ALA A 108 -26.65 -9.04 4.61
N PRO A 109 -27.22 -8.21 5.52
CA PRO A 109 -27.26 -8.46 6.97
C PRO A 109 -28.05 -9.72 7.37
N ASN A 110 -28.66 -10.42 6.41
CA ASN A 110 -29.59 -11.53 6.64
C ASN A 110 -28.91 -12.82 7.15
N LYS A 111 -27.57 -12.88 7.22
CA LYS A 111 -26.84 -14.09 7.67
C LYS A 111 -25.83 -13.88 8.81
N ARG A 112 -25.37 -12.66 9.06
CA ARG A 112 -24.36 -12.36 10.09
C ARG A 112 -24.61 -10.97 10.71
N PRO A 113 -24.42 -10.82 12.03
CA PRO A 113 -24.59 -9.52 12.71
C PRO A 113 -23.55 -8.47 12.27
N CYS A 114 -22.39 -8.91 11.80
CA CYS A 114 -21.32 -8.06 11.27
C CYS A 114 -20.84 -8.62 9.93
N SER A 115 -20.60 -7.74 8.96
CA SER A 115 -19.97 -8.10 7.70
C SER A 115 -18.45 -8.30 7.84
N ILE A 116 -17.81 -7.54 8.74
CA ILE A 116 -16.41 -7.73 9.15
C ILE A 116 -16.37 -7.83 10.69
N ARG A 117 -15.79 -8.91 11.22
CA ARG A 117 -15.73 -9.19 12.67
C ARG A 117 -14.43 -8.70 13.27
N ASN A 118 -14.50 -8.10 14.47
CA ASN A 118 -13.32 -7.62 15.16
C ASN A 118 -12.37 -8.74 15.63
N GLN A 119 -12.90 -9.93 15.96
CA GLN A 119 -12.12 -11.06 16.50
C GLN A 119 -10.78 -11.31 15.77
N TYR A 120 -10.76 -11.22 14.44
CA TYR A 120 -9.55 -11.44 13.63
C TYR A 120 -9.00 -10.18 12.98
N PHE A 121 -9.80 -9.12 12.89
CA PHE A 121 -9.48 -7.94 12.09
C PHE A 121 -8.13 -7.30 12.44
N PRO A 122 -7.78 -7.01 13.72
CA PRO A 122 -6.49 -6.39 14.00
C PRO A 122 -5.30 -7.28 13.67
N HIS A 123 -5.40 -8.58 13.92
CA HIS A 123 -4.33 -9.53 13.64
C HIS A 123 -4.13 -9.71 12.13
N ASP A 124 -5.21 -9.96 11.41
CA ASP A 124 -5.21 -10.10 9.95
C ASP A 124 -4.70 -8.82 9.30
N THR A 125 -5.06 -7.65 9.86
CA THR A 125 -4.56 -6.37 9.38
C THR A 125 -3.05 -6.25 9.54
N ASP A 126 -2.53 -6.46 10.75
CA ASP A 126 -1.08 -6.36 10.99
C ASP A 126 -0.28 -7.33 10.12
N GLN A 127 -0.75 -8.58 10.00
CA GLN A 127 -0.09 -9.59 9.18
C GLN A 127 -0.12 -9.23 7.70
N HIS A 128 -1.28 -8.82 7.17
CA HIS A 128 -1.42 -8.51 5.76
C HIS A 128 -0.59 -7.28 5.36
N LEU A 129 -0.61 -6.22 6.18
CA LEU A 129 0.19 -5.01 5.93
C LEU A 129 1.70 -5.31 5.95
N ALA A 130 2.15 -6.16 6.87
CA ALA A 130 3.54 -6.63 6.90
C ALA A 130 3.92 -7.44 5.65
N GLN A 131 3.02 -8.29 5.15
CA GLN A 131 3.27 -9.14 3.97
C GLN A 131 3.22 -8.38 2.64
N THR A 132 2.47 -7.28 2.59
CA THR A 132 2.21 -6.52 1.36
C THR A 132 2.90 -5.16 1.38
N TYR A 133 2.31 -4.15 2.01
CA TYR A 133 2.82 -2.78 1.98
C TYR A 133 4.24 -2.64 2.52
N GLU A 134 4.56 -3.20 3.68
CA GLU A 134 5.92 -3.05 4.24
C GLU A 134 7.00 -3.65 3.32
N VAL A 135 6.76 -4.87 2.81
CA VAL A 135 7.66 -5.52 1.86
C VAL A 135 7.76 -4.68 0.58
N GLY A 136 6.63 -4.23 0.04
CA GLY A 136 6.58 -3.39 -1.15
C GLY A 136 7.35 -2.08 -1.00
N PHE A 137 7.17 -1.37 0.11
CA PHE A 137 7.90 -0.13 0.40
C PHE A 137 9.40 -0.38 0.53
N ALA A 138 9.81 -1.43 1.25
CA ALA A 138 11.21 -1.78 1.39
C ALA A 138 11.86 -2.15 0.05
N LEU A 139 11.16 -2.89 -0.81
CA LEU A 139 11.61 -3.22 -2.17
C LEU A 139 11.69 -1.97 -3.06
N ALA A 140 10.73 -1.05 -2.93
CA ALA A 140 10.72 0.21 -3.68
C ALA A 140 11.92 1.10 -3.33
N VAL A 141 12.33 1.14 -2.06
CA VAL A 141 13.55 1.84 -1.61
C VAL A 141 14.80 1.18 -2.19
N LYS A 142 14.86 -0.16 -2.24
CA LYS A 142 15.99 -0.92 -2.80
C LYS A 142 16.10 -0.78 -4.33
N ASN A 143 14.99 -0.54 -5.03
CA ASN A 143 14.96 -0.41 -6.48
C ASN A 143 14.10 0.79 -6.93
N PRO A 144 14.68 2.00 -7.04
CA PRO A 144 13.95 3.21 -7.42
C PRO A 144 13.28 3.14 -8.80
N SER A 145 13.73 2.26 -9.70
CA SER A 145 13.06 2.08 -11.00
C SER A 145 11.66 1.44 -10.88
N CYS A 146 11.39 0.70 -9.80
CA CYS A 146 10.05 0.18 -9.50
C CYS A 146 9.08 1.30 -9.09
N LEU A 147 9.56 2.37 -8.45
CA LEU A 147 8.78 3.58 -8.17
C LEU A 147 8.41 4.34 -9.45
N ALA A 148 9.07 4.09 -10.59
CA ALA A 148 8.63 4.67 -11.86
C ALA A 148 7.35 4.00 -12.38
N LYS A 149 7.14 2.71 -12.09
CA LYS A 149 5.90 1.98 -12.44
C LYS A 149 4.74 2.39 -11.53
N LEU A 150 5.01 2.49 -10.24
CA LEU A 150 4.04 2.96 -9.27
C LEU A 150 4.12 4.49 -9.19
N GLN A 151 3.23 5.20 -9.91
CA GLN A 151 3.20 6.66 -9.92
C GLN A 151 3.40 7.24 -8.51
N ALA A 152 4.16 8.33 -8.39
CA ALA A 152 4.51 8.89 -7.07
C ALA A 152 3.28 9.13 -6.18
N GLU A 153 2.16 9.57 -6.77
CA GLU A 153 0.89 9.73 -6.05
C GLU A 153 0.33 8.40 -5.52
N ALA A 154 0.36 7.33 -6.31
CA ALA A 154 -0.11 6.00 -5.89
C ALA A 154 0.74 5.45 -4.74
N TYR A 155 2.07 5.61 -4.78
CA TYR A 155 2.94 5.23 -3.67
C TYR A 155 2.62 6.02 -2.40
N GLN A 156 2.48 7.34 -2.50
CA GLN A 156 2.14 8.18 -1.34
C GLN A 156 0.76 7.83 -0.76
N ASN A 157 -0.20 7.48 -1.61
CA ASN A 157 -1.51 7.03 -1.15
C ASN A 157 -1.41 5.66 -0.46
N ALA A 158 -0.64 4.71 -0.98
CA ALA A 158 -0.39 3.43 -0.32
C ALA A 158 0.24 3.61 1.08
N VAL A 159 1.22 4.52 1.23
CA VAL A 159 1.81 4.84 2.55
C VAL A 159 0.75 5.37 3.52
N LYS A 160 -0.10 6.30 3.07
CA LYS A 160 -1.19 6.82 3.89
C LYS A 160 -2.22 5.75 4.26
N SER A 161 -2.54 4.86 3.33
CA SER A 161 -3.45 3.75 3.56
C SER A 161 -2.90 2.77 4.59
N ASP A 162 -1.63 2.36 4.48
CA ASP A 162 -0.96 1.53 5.49
C ASP A 162 -1.04 2.15 6.88
N GLN A 163 -0.64 3.42 7.02
CA GLN A 163 -0.66 4.13 8.31
C GLN A 163 -2.08 4.24 8.89
N CYS A 164 -3.08 4.50 8.05
CA CYS A 164 -4.48 4.59 8.49
C CYS A 164 -5.01 3.23 8.94
N LEU A 165 -4.73 2.17 8.18
CA LEU A 165 -5.17 0.81 8.51
C LEU A 165 -4.52 0.31 9.81
N ARG A 166 -3.25 0.63 10.09
CA ARG A 166 -2.60 0.31 11.38
C ARG A 166 -3.27 1.02 12.55
N LYS A 167 -3.60 2.30 12.39
CA LYS A 167 -4.32 3.06 13.42
C LYS A 167 -5.70 2.45 13.66
N LEU A 168 -6.38 2.05 12.60
CA LEU A 168 -7.68 1.40 12.67
C LEU A 168 -7.59 0.04 13.38
N ALA A 169 -6.63 -0.81 13.02
CA ALA A 169 -6.35 -2.06 13.71
C ALA A 169 -6.04 -1.82 15.20
N GLY A 170 -5.20 -0.84 15.51
CA GLY A 170 -4.88 -0.45 16.89
C GLY A 170 -6.10 0.00 17.70
N PHE A 171 -7.01 0.77 17.10
CA PHE A 171 -8.29 1.13 17.72
C PHE A 171 -9.12 -0.12 18.03
N TYR A 172 -9.27 -1.01 17.04
CA TYR A 172 -10.09 -2.22 17.14
C TYR A 172 -9.55 -3.28 18.10
N LYS A 173 -8.23 -3.29 18.40
CA LYS A 173 -7.64 -4.09 19.49
C LYS A 173 -8.21 -3.80 20.87
N THR A 174 -8.77 -2.59 21.07
CA THR A 174 -9.34 -2.17 22.37
C THR A 174 -10.85 -2.39 22.44
N GLN A 175 -11.48 -2.82 21.35
CA GLN A 175 -12.91 -3.09 21.27
C GLN A 175 -13.21 -4.56 21.60
N ALA A 176 -14.47 -4.87 21.91
CA ALA A 176 -14.90 -6.26 22.13
C ALA A 176 -14.71 -7.11 20.86
N GLU A 177 -14.39 -8.40 21.01
CA GLU A 177 -14.13 -9.29 19.87
C GLU A 177 -15.33 -9.47 18.93
N ASP A 178 -16.55 -9.33 19.46
CA ASP A 178 -17.81 -9.41 18.73
C ASP A 178 -18.25 -8.08 18.11
N ALA A 179 -17.48 -7.00 18.33
CA ALA A 179 -17.73 -5.72 17.69
C ALA A 179 -17.66 -5.83 16.16
N CYS A 180 -18.51 -5.06 15.48
CA CYS A 180 -18.46 -4.95 14.03
C CYS A 180 -17.40 -3.93 13.61
N VAL A 181 -16.59 -4.30 12.63
CA VAL A 181 -15.66 -3.37 11.98
C VAL A 181 -16.40 -2.62 10.89
N ASP A 182 -16.34 -1.29 10.92
CA ASP A 182 -17.02 -0.45 9.93
C ASP A 182 -16.25 -0.44 8.61
N ALA A 183 -16.79 -1.11 7.58
CA ALA A 183 -16.21 -1.15 6.24
C ALA A 183 -16.00 0.25 5.64
N LYS A 184 -16.78 1.26 6.04
CA LYS A 184 -16.60 2.64 5.58
C LYS A 184 -15.32 3.27 6.14
N GLN A 185 -14.90 2.90 7.34
CA GLN A 185 -13.63 3.38 7.92
C GLN A 185 -12.44 2.78 7.17
N ILE A 186 -12.51 1.49 6.82
CA ILE A 186 -11.50 0.84 5.97
C ILE A 186 -11.49 1.54 4.60
N GLN A 187 -12.64 1.75 3.97
CA GLN A 187 -12.75 2.45 2.69
C GLN A 187 -12.16 3.86 2.74
N ALA A 188 -12.40 4.60 3.83
CA ALA A 188 -11.84 5.93 4.04
C ALA A 188 -10.30 5.91 4.12
N CYS A 189 -9.71 4.89 4.76
CA CYS A 189 -8.25 4.70 4.77
C CYS A 189 -7.68 4.42 3.37
N LEU A 190 -8.40 3.67 2.54
CA LEU A 190 -7.97 3.32 1.18
C LEU A 190 -8.15 4.47 0.18
N GLY A 191 -9.05 5.42 0.46
CA GLY A 191 -9.37 6.51 -0.44
C GLY A 191 -9.85 6.02 -1.81
N LYS A 192 -9.60 6.85 -2.83
CA LYS A 192 -9.94 6.50 -4.23
C LYS A 192 -9.01 5.39 -4.75
N PRO A 193 -9.52 4.47 -5.58
CA PRO A 193 -8.68 3.51 -6.30
C PRO A 193 -7.57 4.22 -7.06
N PHE A 194 -6.41 3.56 -7.16
CA PHE A 194 -5.29 4.13 -7.89
C PHE A 194 -5.62 4.21 -9.38
N MET A 195 -5.37 5.38 -9.96
CA MET A 195 -5.53 5.58 -11.40
C MET A 195 -4.35 4.95 -12.12
N LEU A 196 -4.53 3.72 -12.60
CA LEU A 196 -3.54 3.02 -13.40
C LEU A 196 -3.53 3.61 -14.82
N GLN A 197 -2.84 4.74 -15.02
CA GLN A 197 -2.65 5.32 -16.35
C GLN A 197 -1.49 4.63 -17.07
N GLY A 198 -1.70 4.19 -18.31
CA GLY A 198 -0.60 3.86 -19.23
C GLY A 198 -0.50 2.42 -19.74
N LEU A 199 -1.51 1.56 -19.58
CA LEU A 199 -1.57 0.30 -20.34
C LEU A 199 -2.16 0.56 -21.73
N LYS A 200 -1.36 1.10 -22.65
CA LYS A 200 -1.60 1.01 -24.10
C LYS A 200 -0.70 -0.06 -24.69
#